data_AF-A0A372IYQ7-F1
#
_entry.id   AF-A0A372IYQ7-F1
#
_cell.length_a   1.000
_cell.length_b   1.000
_cell.length_c   1.000
_cell.angle_alpha   90.00
_cell.angle_beta   90.00
_cell.angle_gamma   90.00
#
_symmetry.space_group_name_H-M   'P 1'
#
loop_
_entity.id
_entity.type
_entity.pdbx_description
1 polymer ?
#
loop_
_entity_poly.entity_id
_entity_poly.type
_entity_poly.pdbx_seq_one_letter_code
_entity_poly.pdbx_strand_id
1 'polypeptide(L)'
;MPKREPIDRAALRRHAQVAVLSGLVRGDDVDDLMAAVAPSHVPGRFSPDVALLELAATALDLACPAGAEPLGYEGLRERLLPEVPFRGRVEHRNSQYALYAVACMRGGLQPDLLADAGWWQAPLWQYAVFAVVIYSRAAAERLAVPVAEIARRTAARHAVELEGV
;
A
#
# COMPACT_ATOMS: atom_id res chain seq x y z
N MET A 1 -4.16 -31.30 20.77
CA MET A 1 -4.42 -29.97 20.18
C MET A 1 -4.93 -30.17 18.77
N PRO A 2 -6.07 -29.59 18.37
CA PRO A 2 -6.55 -29.72 17.00
C PRO A 2 -5.52 -29.11 16.04
N LYS A 3 -5.18 -29.87 14.99
CA LYS A 3 -4.24 -29.45 13.94
C LYS A 3 -4.90 -28.28 13.22
N ARG A 4 -4.36 -27.07 13.42
CA ARG A 4 -4.86 -25.84 12.78
C ARG A 4 -4.74 -26.00 11.27
N GLU A 5 -5.81 -25.71 10.56
CA GLU A 5 -5.88 -25.80 9.11
C GLU A 5 -4.82 -24.88 8.46
N PRO A 6 -4.11 -25.34 7.42
CA PRO A 6 -3.10 -24.52 6.75
C PRO A 6 -3.76 -23.31 6.07
N ILE A 7 -3.19 -22.12 6.29
CA ILE A 7 -3.64 -20.89 5.63
C ILE A 7 -3.00 -20.78 4.24
N ASP A 8 -3.81 -20.44 3.24
CA ASP A 8 -3.30 -20.14 1.90
C ASP A 8 -2.82 -18.69 1.84
N ARG A 9 -1.51 -18.51 2.05
CA ARG A 9 -0.87 -17.18 2.04
C ARG A 9 -0.87 -16.54 0.65
N ALA A 10 -0.82 -17.35 -0.41
CA ALA A 10 -0.81 -16.84 -1.77
C ALA A 10 -2.19 -16.27 -2.13
N ALA A 11 -3.26 -16.96 -1.74
CA ALA A 11 -4.62 -16.46 -1.88
C ALA A 11 -4.84 -15.16 -1.08
N LEU A 12 -4.38 -15.08 0.16
CA LEU A 12 -4.50 -13.86 0.98
C LEU A 12 -3.70 -12.68 0.40
N ARG A 13 -2.47 -12.93 -0.08
CA ARG A 13 -1.69 -11.92 -0.81
C ARG A 13 -2.45 -11.41 -2.02
N ARG A 14 -2.96 -12.33 -2.84
CA ARG A 14 -3.68 -12.00 -4.06
C ARG A 14 -4.95 -11.20 -3.76
N HIS A 15 -5.73 -11.64 -2.78
CA HIS A 15 -6.95 -10.95 -2.37
C HIS A 15 -6.67 -9.50 -1.95
N ALA A 16 -5.62 -9.24 -1.15
CA ALA A 16 -5.26 -7.88 -0.76
C ALA A 16 -4.91 -6.99 -1.96
N GLN A 17 -4.16 -7.52 -2.93
CA GLN A 17 -3.78 -6.78 -4.14
C GLN A 17 -5.00 -6.46 -5.01
N VAL A 18 -5.88 -7.44 -5.23
CA VAL A 18 -7.12 -7.26 -6.00
C VAL A 18 -8.04 -6.27 -5.31
N ALA A 19 -8.26 -6.41 -4.01
CA ALA A 19 -9.13 -5.56 -3.22
C ALA A 19 -8.71 -4.08 -3.29
N VAL A 20 -7.43 -3.79 -3.03
CA VAL A 20 -6.96 -2.39 -3.02
C VAL A 20 -6.97 -1.77 -4.42
N LEU A 21 -6.54 -2.50 -5.46
CA LEU A 21 -6.46 -1.94 -6.80
C LEU A 21 -7.84 -1.80 -7.44
N SER A 22 -8.75 -2.75 -7.23
CA SER A 22 -10.12 -2.66 -7.75
C SER A 22 -10.89 -1.55 -7.07
N GLY A 23 -10.72 -1.36 -5.76
CA GLY A 23 -11.30 -0.21 -5.05
C GLY A 23 -10.78 1.12 -5.57
N LEU A 24 -9.47 1.26 -5.82
CA LEU A 24 -8.91 2.47 -6.43
C LEU A 24 -9.46 2.75 -7.84
N VAL A 25 -9.79 1.71 -8.61
CA VAL A 25 -10.44 1.87 -9.92
C VAL A 25 -11.89 2.33 -9.79
N ARG A 26 -12.62 1.83 -8.79
CA ARG A 26 -13.99 2.25 -8.48
C ARG A 26 -14.06 3.64 -7.86
N GLY A 27 -12.94 4.16 -7.35
CA GLY A 27 -12.88 5.45 -6.68
C GLY A 27 -13.25 5.38 -5.20
N ASP A 28 -13.12 4.20 -4.59
CA ASP A 28 -13.35 3.98 -3.17
C ASP A 28 -12.45 4.87 -2.31
N ASP A 29 -12.98 5.32 -1.17
CA ASP A 29 -12.20 6.05 -0.19
C ASP A 29 -11.28 5.12 0.62
N VAL A 30 -10.42 5.71 1.44
CA VAL A 30 -9.44 4.94 2.20
C VAL A 30 -10.07 3.97 3.20
N ASP A 31 -11.24 4.30 3.77
CA ASP A 31 -11.91 3.45 4.75
C ASP A 31 -12.53 2.22 4.06
N ASP A 32 -13.11 2.41 2.88
CA ASP A 32 -13.59 1.31 2.03
C ASP A 32 -12.45 0.37 1.60
N LEU A 33 -11.30 0.93 1.19
CA LEU A 33 -10.11 0.14 0.84
C LEU A 33 -9.59 -0.66 2.04
N MET A 34 -9.57 -0.04 3.22
CA MET A 34 -9.18 -0.69 4.46
C MET A 34 -10.10 -1.85 4.81
N ALA A 35 -11.42 -1.64 4.70
CA ALA A 35 -12.42 -2.69 4.93
C ALA A 35 -12.28 -3.85 3.94
N ALA A 36 -12.04 -3.57 2.65
CA ALA A 36 -11.86 -4.57 1.61
C ALA A 36 -10.57 -5.40 1.79
N VAL A 37 -9.49 -4.79 2.29
CA VAL A 37 -8.20 -5.48 2.53
C VAL A 37 -8.19 -6.27 3.84
N ALA A 38 -8.97 -5.85 4.86
CA ALA A 38 -8.95 -6.42 6.20
C ALA A 38 -9.06 -7.97 6.25
N PRO A 39 -9.90 -8.66 5.45
CA PRO A 39 -9.98 -10.12 5.44
C PRO A 39 -8.67 -10.82 5.04
N SER A 40 -7.77 -10.12 4.35
CA SER A 40 -6.45 -10.65 3.96
C SER A 40 -5.47 -10.73 5.13
N HIS A 41 -5.73 -10.03 6.24
CA HIS A 41 -4.87 -10.07 7.41
C HIS A 41 -5.35 -11.15 8.39
N VAL A 42 -4.45 -12.07 8.76
CA VAL A 42 -4.73 -13.11 9.76
C VAL A 42 -3.77 -12.90 10.94
N PRO A 43 -4.24 -12.31 12.06
CA PRO A 43 -3.41 -11.96 13.19
C PRO A 43 -2.50 -13.11 13.65
N GLY A 44 -1.20 -12.81 13.80
CA GLY A 44 -0.17 -13.77 14.22
C GLY A 44 0.16 -14.88 13.21
N ARG A 45 -0.40 -14.85 11.99
CA ARG A 45 -0.12 -15.86 10.95
C ARG A 45 0.28 -15.29 9.59
N PHE A 46 -0.33 -14.18 9.20
CA PHE A 46 -0.09 -13.53 7.91
C PHE A 46 -0.53 -12.07 7.93
N SER A 47 0.23 -11.22 7.26
CA SER A 47 -0.10 -9.82 7.02
C SER A 47 0.19 -9.47 5.56
N PRO A 48 -0.69 -8.72 4.88
CA PRO A 48 -0.54 -8.40 3.46
C PRO A 48 0.39 -7.20 3.18
N ASP A 49 1.10 -6.69 4.19
CA ASP A 49 1.93 -5.49 4.12
C ASP A 49 2.96 -5.55 2.98
N VAL A 50 3.75 -6.62 2.87
CA VAL A 50 4.73 -6.76 1.77
C VAL A 50 4.05 -6.62 0.40
N ALA A 51 2.94 -7.31 0.19
CA ALA A 51 2.23 -7.31 -1.08
C ALA A 51 1.70 -5.91 -1.43
N LEU A 52 1.22 -5.17 -0.43
CA LEU A 52 0.73 -3.80 -0.59
C LEU A 52 1.89 -2.81 -0.83
N LEU A 53 3.00 -2.96 -0.12
CA LEU A 53 4.18 -2.10 -0.31
C LEU A 53 4.82 -2.30 -1.69
N GLU A 54 4.77 -3.49 -2.28
CA GLU A 54 5.20 -3.74 -3.67
C GLU A 54 4.32 -2.98 -4.69
N LEU A 55 3.00 -2.93 -4.48
CA LEU A 55 2.10 -2.12 -5.31
C LEU A 55 2.43 -0.63 -5.16
N ALA A 56 2.64 -0.18 -3.93
CA ALA A 56 3.03 1.20 -3.63
C ALA A 56 4.37 1.56 -4.28
N ALA A 57 5.35 0.65 -4.28
CA ALA A 57 6.64 0.85 -4.96
C ALA A 57 6.48 0.98 -6.47
N THR A 58 5.54 0.25 -7.05
CA THR A 58 5.20 0.35 -8.46
C THR A 58 4.53 1.68 -8.79
N ALA A 59 3.62 2.15 -7.94
CA ALA A 59 3.03 3.48 -8.08
C ALA A 59 4.08 4.59 -7.92
N LEU A 60 5.03 4.45 -6.99
CA LEU A 60 6.15 5.37 -6.84
C LEU A 60 7.07 5.36 -8.07
N ASP A 61 7.31 4.21 -8.68
CA ASP A 61 8.06 4.12 -9.94
C ASP A 61 7.35 4.85 -11.09
N LEU A 62 6.02 4.76 -11.17
CA LEU A 62 5.21 5.54 -12.12
C LEU A 62 5.28 7.05 -11.84
N ALA A 63 5.27 7.46 -10.57
CA ALA A 63 5.39 8.87 -10.17
C ALA A 63 6.79 9.43 -10.43
N CYS A 64 7.81 8.61 -10.22
CA CYS A 64 9.22 8.98 -10.28
C CYS A 64 9.96 7.98 -11.17
N PRO A 65 9.83 8.05 -12.51
CA PRO A 65 10.70 7.25 -13.37
C PRO A 65 12.17 7.66 -13.18
N ALA A 66 13.11 6.82 -13.65
CA ALA A 66 14.54 7.13 -13.57
C ALA A 66 14.86 8.52 -14.15
N GLY A 67 15.54 9.37 -13.37
CA GLY A 67 15.88 10.74 -13.75
C GLY A 67 14.81 11.80 -13.47
N ALA A 68 13.61 11.42 -13.02
CA ALA A 68 12.61 12.39 -12.57
C ALA A 68 12.95 12.99 -11.20
N GLU A 69 12.49 14.23 -10.97
CA GLU A 69 12.59 14.90 -9.68
C GLU A 69 11.98 14.02 -8.56
N PRO A 70 12.66 13.83 -7.42
CA PRO A 70 12.10 13.06 -6.30
C PRO A 70 10.80 13.66 -5.76
N LEU A 71 9.97 12.85 -5.10
CA LEU A 71 8.86 13.36 -4.29
C LEU A 71 9.41 13.86 -2.95
N GLY A 72 9.11 15.10 -2.59
CA GLY A 72 9.32 15.60 -1.24
C GLY A 72 8.40 14.90 -0.24
N TYR A 73 8.95 14.50 0.91
CA TYR A 73 8.16 13.90 1.99
C TYR A 73 7.34 14.94 2.78
N GLU A 74 7.87 16.16 2.92
CA GLU A 74 7.22 17.24 3.65
C GLU A 74 5.84 17.56 3.06
N GLY A 75 4.80 17.51 3.90
CA GLY A 75 3.40 17.76 3.49
C GLY A 75 2.78 16.70 2.57
N LEU A 76 3.50 15.62 2.23
CA LEU A 76 3.04 14.64 1.24
C LEU A 76 1.75 13.95 1.67
N ARG A 77 1.66 13.57 2.95
CA ARG A 77 0.50 12.85 3.49
C ARG A 77 -0.70 13.76 3.63
N GLU A 78 -0.48 14.96 4.13
CA GLU A 78 -1.52 15.96 4.35
C GLU A 78 -2.15 16.39 3.01
N ARG A 79 -1.33 16.42 1.95
CA ARG A 79 -1.77 16.77 0.59
C ARG A 79 -2.46 15.61 -0.13
N LEU A 80 -1.91 14.40 -0.03
CA LEU A 80 -2.37 13.25 -0.82
C LEU A 80 -3.28 12.28 -0.07
N LEU A 81 -3.43 12.44 1.23
CA LEU A 81 -4.35 11.67 2.07
C LEU A 81 -4.97 12.56 3.16
N PRO A 82 -5.60 13.70 2.78
CA PRO A 82 -6.17 14.66 3.74
C PRO A 82 -7.29 14.06 4.61
N GLU A 83 -7.94 13.00 4.14
CA GLU A 83 -9.03 12.32 4.85
C GLU A 83 -8.55 11.51 6.07
N VAL A 84 -7.25 11.20 6.18
CA VAL A 84 -6.70 10.45 7.32
C VAL A 84 -5.99 11.40 8.30
N PRO A 85 -6.60 11.70 9.46
CA PRO A 85 -5.93 12.49 10.48
C PRO A 85 -4.94 11.59 11.24
N PHE A 86 -3.65 11.67 10.92
CA PHE A 86 -2.61 11.02 11.70
C PHE A 86 -2.48 11.67 13.09
N ARG A 87 -2.72 10.89 14.15
CA ARG A 87 -2.75 11.36 15.55
C ARG A 87 -1.52 10.89 16.32
N GLY A 88 -0.79 11.86 16.84
CA GLY A 88 0.33 11.62 17.75
C GLY A 88 1.54 10.96 17.08
N ARG A 89 2.60 10.77 17.88
CA ARG A 89 3.93 10.37 17.36
C ARG A 89 3.96 8.98 16.72
N VAL A 90 3.14 8.06 17.21
CA VAL A 90 3.15 6.66 16.75
C VAL A 90 2.60 6.55 15.34
N GLU A 91 1.41 7.10 15.08
CA GLU A 91 0.80 7.03 13.74
C GLU A 91 1.65 7.79 12.70
N HIS A 92 2.18 8.96 13.08
CA HIS A 92 3.11 9.69 12.21
C HIS A 92 4.36 8.88 11.87
N ARG A 93 4.95 8.17 12.83
CA ARG A 93 6.16 7.35 12.61
C ARG A 93 5.86 6.13 11.77
N ASN A 94 4.74 5.45 12.01
CA ASN A 94 4.37 4.24 11.29
C ASN A 94 4.05 4.53 9.82
N SER A 95 3.29 5.60 9.58
CA SER A 95 3.01 6.11 8.23
C SER A 95 4.28 6.55 7.50
N GLN A 96 5.18 7.26 8.20
CA GLN A 96 6.49 7.63 7.64
C GLN A 96 7.32 6.42 7.24
N TYR A 97 7.38 5.43 8.14
CA TYR A 97 8.13 4.21 7.89
C TYR A 97 7.59 3.47 6.67
N ALA A 98 6.27 3.31 6.53
CA ALA A 98 5.68 2.65 5.37
C ALA A 98 6.08 3.34 4.04
N LEU A 99 6.05 4.68 4.00
CA LEU A 99 6.49 5.45 2.83
C LEU A 99 7.99 5.26 2.54
N TYR A 100 8.83 5.26 3.57
CA TYR A 100 10.27 5.05 3.40
C TYR A 100 10.61 3.60 3.01
N ALA A 101 9.89 2.62 3.55
CA ALA A 101 10.02 1.23 3.16
C ALA A 101 9.74 1.04 1.67
N VAL A 102 8.69 1.70 1.15
CA VAL A 102 8.39 1.72 -0.30
C VAL A 102 9.55 2.32 -1.11
N ALA A 103 10.11 3.44 -0.66
CA ALA A 103 11.24 4.07 -1.34
C ALA A 103 12.48 3.15 -1.36
N CYS A 104 12.78 2.47 -0.25
CA CYS A 104 13.82 1.44 -0.19
C CYS A 104 13.56 0.30 -1.17
N MET A 105 12.33 -0.25 -1.17
CA MET A 105 11.94 -1.35 -2.07
C MET A 105 12.07 -0.96 -3.54
N ARG A 106 11.61 0.23 -3.92
CA ARG A 106 11.81 0.78 -5.28
C ARG A 106 13.31 0.90 -5.62
N GLY A 107 14.13 1.27 -4.64
CA GLY A 107 15.59 1.35 -4.78
C GLY A 107 16.30 -0.01 -4.80
N GLY A 108 15.58 -1.13 -4.67
CA GLY A 108 16.13 -2.49 -4.66
C GLY A 108 16.57 -2.99 -3.27
N LEU A 109 16.28 -2.24 -2.20
CA LEU A 109 16.54 -2.66 -0.82
C LEU A 109 15.26 -3.18 -0.17
N GLN A 110 15.26 -4.44 0.27
CA GLN A 110 14.17 -5.00 1.05
C GLN A 110 14.33 -4.64 2.54
N PRO A 111 13.42 -3.87 3.15
CA PRO A 111 13.46 -3.58 4.58
C PRO A 111 13.09 -4.80 5.42
N ASP A 112 13.64 -4.90 6.64
CA ASP A 112 13.26 -5.92 7.62
C ASP A 112 11.98 -5.51 8.35
N LEU A 113 10.85 -5.63 7.64
CA LEU A 113 9.53 -5.23 8.13
C LEU A 113 9.16 -5.93 9.45
N LEU A 114 9.63 -7.17 9.65
CA LEU A 114 9.31 -7.93 10.86
C LEU A 114 10.01 -7.35 12.08
N ALA A 115 11.30 -7.02 11.97
CA ALA A 115 12.04 -6.39 13.07
C ALA A 115 11.58 -4.95 13.31
N ASP A 116 11.38 -4.19 12.23
CA ASP A 116 11.10 -2.76 12.30
C ASP A 116 9.67 -2.44 12.77
N ALA A 117 8.69 -3.25 12.33
CA ALA A 117 7.28 -3.06 12.61
C ALA A 117 6.68 -4.07 13.62
N GLY A 118 7.45 -5.08 14.04
CA GLY A 118 6.95 -6.16 14.90
C GLY A 118 6.48 -5.74 16.31
N TRP A 119 6.84 -4.53 16.75
CA TRP A 119 6.47 -4.00 18.07
C TRP A 119 5.40 -2.89 17.99
N TRP A 120 4.83 -2.64 16.81
CA TRP A 120 3.83 -1.59 16.62
C TRP A 120 2.46 -2.01 17.18
N GLN A 121 1.71 -1.03 17.69
CA GLN A 121 0.35 -1.25 18.21
C GLN A 121 -0.68 -1.52 17.10
N ALA A 122 -0.50 -0.89 15.94
CA ALA A 122 -1.35 -1.09 14.76
C ALA A 122 -0.59 -1.91 13.71
N PRO A 123 -1.25 -2.87 13.03
CA PRO A 123 -0.63 -3.66 11.97
C PRO A 123 -0.07 -2.78 10.83
N LEU A 124 1.13 -3.12 10.33
CA LEU A 124 1.78 -2.37 9.24
C LEU A 124 0.92 -2.30 7.96
N TRP A 125 0.09 -3.31 7.68
CA TRP A 125 -0.71 -3.35 6.45
C TRP A 125 -1.64 -2.14 6.29
N GLN A 126 -2.10 -1.54 7.40
CA GLN A 126 -2.94 -0.35 7.37
C GLN A 126 -2.20 0.83 6.73
N TYR A 127 -0.95 1.05 7.18
CA TYR A 127 -0.07 2.07 6.63
C TYR A 127 0.44 1.72 5.23
N ALA A 128 0.49 0.43 4.88
CA ALA A 128 0.76 0.00 3.52
C ALA A 128 -0.38 0.38 2.55
N VAL A 129 -1.65 0.25 2.96
CA VAL A 129 -2.79 0.78 2.18
C VAL A 129 -2.65 2.29 1.99
N PHE A 130 -2.33 3.04 3.04
CA PHE A 130 -2.09 4.49 2.93
C PHE A 130 -0.97 4.81 1.93
N ALA A 131 0.13 4.05 1.96
CA ALA A 131 1.23 4.22 1.01
C ALA A 131 0.78 3.96 -0.45
N VAL A 132 -0.04 2.93 -0.70
CA VAL A 132 -0.61 2.67 -2.03
C VAL A 132 -1.44 3.85 -2.51
N VAL A 133 -2.33 4.39 -1.66
CA VAL A 133 -3.17 5.56 -2.01
C VAL A 133 -2.32 6.79 -2.29
N ILE A 134 -1.38 7.11 -1.40
CA ILE A 134 -0.50 8.29 -1.51
C ILE A 134 0.31 8.22 -2.80
N TYR A 135 1.01 7.13 -3.07
CA TYR A 135 1.84 7.04 -4.28
C TYR A 135 1.00 6.94 -5.56
N SER A 136 -0.20 6.34 -5.50
CA SER A 136 -1.11 6.33 -6.65
C SER A 136 -1.62 7.73 -7.00
N ARG A 137 -1.98 8.53 -5.99
CA ARG A 137 -2.37 9.93 -6.16
C ARG A 137 -1.19 10.79 -6.63
N ALA A 138 0.01 10.58 -6.08
CA ALA A 138 1.22 11.27 -6.54
C ALA A 138 1.53 10.99 -8.01
N ALA A 139 1.41 9.73 -8.44
CA ALA A 139 1.61 9.34 -9.83
C ALA A 139 0.53 9.96 -10.74
N ALA A 140 -0.73 9.93 -10.31
CA ALA A 140 -1.86 10.51 -11.02
C ALA A 140 -1.67 12.02 -11.26
N GLU A 141 -1.27 12.78 -10.23
CA GLU A 141 -0.96 14.20 -10.34
C GLU A 141 0.17 14.48 -11.33
N ARG A 142 1.30 13.75 -11.21
CA ARG A 142 2.47 13.98 -12.07
C ARG A 142 2.23 13.62 -13.53
N LEU A 143 1.41 12.62 -13.78
CA LEU A 143 1.09 12.15 -15.13
C LEU A 143 -0.17 12.82 -15.69
N ALA A 144 -0.86 13.66 -14.91
CA ALA A 144 -2.15 14.27 -15.26
C ALA A 144 -3.19 13.25 -15.74
N VAL A 145 -3.30 12.11 -15.04
CA VAL A 145 -4.27 11.04 -15.31
C VAL A 145 -5.09 10.72 -14.06
N PRO A 146 -6.27 10.08 -14.19
CA PRO A 146 -7.04 9.63 -13.03
C PRO A 146 -6.29 8.56 -12.21
N VAL A 147 -6.55 8.48 -10.89
CA VAL A 147 -6.01 7.43 -10.01
C VAL A 147 -6.35 6.02 -10.51
N ALA A 148 -7.55 5.83 -11.07
CA ALA A 148 -7.97 4.57 -11.68
C ALA A 148 -7.01 4.09 -12.79
N GLU A 149 -6.40 5.02 -13.54
CA GLU A 149 -5.41 4.67 -14.57
C GLU A 149 -4.10 4.17 -13.95
N ILE A 150 -3.66 4.79 -12.84
CA ILE A 150 -2.48 4.32 -12.11
C ILE A 150 -2.72 2.93 -11.50
N ALA A 151 -3.91 2.70 -10.96
CA ALA A 151 -4.30 1.40 -10.42
C ALA A 151 -4.29 0.32 -11.51
N ARG A 152 -4.82 0.59 -12.71
CA ARG A 152 -4.76 -0.34 -13.87
C ARG A 152 -3.33 -0.64 -14.32
N ARG A 153 -2.46 0.39 -14.42
CA ARG A 153 -1.04 0.20 -14.78
C ARG A 153 -0.30 -0.63 -13.74
N THR A 154 -0.59 -0.37 -12.46
CA THR A 154 -0.03 -1.15 -11.35
C THR A 154 -0.52 -2.60 -11.42
N ALA A 155 -1.82 -2.83 -11.63
CA ALA A 155 -2.38 -4.16 -11.79
C ALA A 155 -1.73 -4.95 -12.94
N ALA A 156 -1.55 -4.32 -14.10
CA ALA A 156 -0.88 -4.93 -15.25
C ALA A 156 0.56 -5.36 -14.93
N ARG A 157 1.33 -4.53 -14.21
CA ARG A 157 2.72 -4.86 -13.80
C ARG A 157 2.80 -6.03 -12.81
N HIS A 158 1.75 -6.26 -12.04
CA HIS A 158 1.66 -7.35 -11.05
C HIS A 158 0.86 -8.56 -11.53
N ALA A 159 0.43 -8.58 -12.81
CA ALA A 159 -0.49 -9.56 -13.37
C ALA A 159 -1.75 -9.74 -12.48
N VAL A 160 -2.28 -8.62 -11.98
CA VAL A 160 -3.51 -8.57 -11.17
C VAL A 160 -4.72 -8.36 -12.08
N GLU A 161 -5.64 -9.31 -12.04
CA GLU A 161 -6.97 -9.19 -12.64
C GLU A 161 -7.84 -8.40 -11.67
N LEU A 162 -8.46 -7.34 -12.18
CA LEU A 162 -9.29 -6.44 -11.39
C LEU A 162 -10.75 -6.93 -11.40
N GLU A 163 -11.44 -6.74 -10.28
CA GLU A 163 -12.83 -7.15 -10.12
C GLU A 163 -13.78 -5.96 -10.21
N GLY A 164 -14.91 -6.12 -10.91
CA GLY A 164 -15.96 -5.10 -10.95
C GLY A 164 -15.57 -3.78 -11.64
N VAL A 165 -14.67 -3.85 -12.63
CA VAL A 165 -14.23 -2.73 -13.48
C VAL A 165 -15.04 -2.67 -14.77
#